data_AF-A0A1H9G803-F1
#
_entry.id   AF-A0A1H9G803-F1
#
_cell.length_a   1.000
_cell.length_b   1.000
_cell.length_c   1.000
_cell.angle_alpha   90.00
_cell.angle_beta   90.00
_cell.angle_gamma   90.00
#
_symmetry.space_group_name_H-M   'P 1'
#
loop_
_entity.id
_entity.type
_entity.pdbx_description
1 polymer ?
#
loop_
_entity_poly.entity_id
_entity_poly.type
_entity_poly.pdbx_seq_one_letter_code
_entity_poly.pdbx_strand_id
1 'polypeptide(L)'
;MLKNMPSMHKRMLGILPKGMNNVKPLSYIANTLNIDFRQANALINELSIKYGIPIGSIRYGERPGVFIPLNNDEKTDRSCTTKKPN
;
A
#
# COMPACT_ATOMS: atom_id res chain seq x y z
N MET A 1 13.58 -13.39 7.89
CA MET A 1 12.75 -12.66 8.87
C MET A 1 11.28 -12.56 8.40
N LEU A 2 10.58 -13.69 8.19
CA LEU A 2 9.16 -13.74 7.72
C LEU A 2 8.26 -14.62 8.61
N LYS A 3 8.75 -15.05 9.78
CA LYS A 3 8.21 -16.20 10.52
C LYS A 3 6.90 -15.88 11.27
N ASN A 4 6.62 -14.61 11.60
CA ASN A 4 5.43 -14.17 12.36
C ASN A 4 4.57 -13.12 11.61
N MET A 5 4.38 -13.28 10.31
CA MET A 5 3.41 -12.46 9.58
C MET A 5 2.06 -13.19 9.49
N PRO A 6 0.94 -12.57 9.93
CA PRO A 6 -0.39 -13.16 9.82
C PRO A 6 -0.72 -13.55 8.37
N SER A 7 -1.55 -14.57 8.21
CA SER A 7 -1.96 -15.09 6.90
C SER A 7 -2.59 -14.02 6.01
N MET A 8 -3.33 -13.08 6.59
CA MET A 8 -3.93 -11.95 5.87
C MET A 8 -2.89 -10.97 5.31
N HIS A 9 -1.88 -10.60 6.09
CA HIS A 9 -0.77 -9.73 5.64
C HIS A 9 0.00 -10.37 4.48
N LYS A 10 0.26 -11.69 4.53
CA LYS A 10 0.89 -12.42 3.42
C LYS A 10 0.04 -12.44 2.16
N ARG A 11 -1.27 -12.68 2.28
CA ARG A 11 -2.21 -12.63 1.16
C ARG A 11 -2.26 -11.24 0.54
N MET A 12 -2.31 -10.21 1.37
CA MET A 12 -2.31 -8.82 0.93
C MET A 12 -1.05 -8.47 0.14
N LEU A 13 0.14 -8.89 0.60
CA LEU A 13 1.38 -8.73 -0.15
C LEU A 13 1.41 -9.47 -1.49
N GLY A 14 0.76 -10.63 -1.58
CA GLY A 14 0.64 -11.36 -2.84
C GLY A 14 -0.27 -10.68 -3.86
N ILE A 15 -1.27 -9.93 -3.40
CA ILE A 15 -2.27 -9.24 -4.24
C ILE A 15 -1.80 -7.82 -4.60
N LEU A 16 -1.00 -7.19 -3.74
CA LEU A 16 -0.49 -5.85 -3.97
C LEU A 16 0.32 -5.82 -5.27
N PRO A 17 -0.04 -4.93 -6.22
CA PRO A 17 0.71 -4.82 -7.45
C PRO A 17 2.09 -4.25 -7.19
N LYS A 18 3.07 -4.71 -7.96
CA LYS A 18 4.46 -4.28 -7.87
C LYS A 18 4.78 -3.31 -9.00
N GLY A 19 5.44 -2.20 -8.68
CA GLY A 19 5.80 -1.12 -9.60
C GLY A 19 4.66 -0.14 -9.87
N MET A 20 5.01 1.12 -10.13
CA MET A 20 4.07 2.22 -10.38
C MET A 20 3.21 1.99 -11.64
N ASN A 21 3.71 1.20 -12.60
CA ASN A 21 2.98 0.89 -13.84
C ASN A 21 1.73 0.03 -13.62
N ASN A 22 1.60 -0.66 -12.48
CA ASN A 22 0.49 -1.56 -12.20
C ASN A 22 -0.34 -1.12 -11.00
N VAL A 23 -0.50 0.19 -10.77
CA VAL A 23 -1.30 0.71 -9.65
C VAL A 23 -2.73 0.15 -9.69
N LYS A 24 -3.17 -0.40 -8.56
CA LYS A 24 -4.56 -0.84 -8.38
C LYS A 24 -5.23 -0.05 -7.25
N PRO A 25 -6.52 0.29 -7.41
CA PRO A 25 -7.25 0.97 -6.36
C PRO A 25 -7.39 0.07 -5.14
N LEU A 26 -7.32 0.67 -3.95
CA LEU A 26 -7.42 -0.07 -2.69
C LEU A 26 -8.77 -0.79 -2.56
N SER A 27 -9.83 -0.24 -3.16
CA SER A 27 -11.15 -0.88 -3.24
C SER A 27 -11.12 -2.22 -4.00
N TYR A 28 -10.34 -2.32 -5.09
CA TYR A 28 -10.19 -3.57 -5.82
C TYR A 28 -9.46 -4.62 -4.96
N ILE A 29 -8.43 -4.21 -4.24
CA ILE A 29 -7.67 -5.09 -3.33
C ILE A 29 -8.55 -5.54 -2.16
N ALA A 30 -9.33 -4.63 -1.59
CA ALA A 30 -10.30 -4.90 -0.53
C ALA A 30 -11.37 -5.92 -0.98
N ASN A 31 -11.95 -5.73 -2.17
CA ASN A 31 -12.90 -6.66 -2.77
C ASN A 31 -12.27 -8.04 -3.02
N THR A 32 -11.02 -8.08 -3.52
CA THR A 32 -10.30 -9.34 -3.77
C THR A 32 -10.05 -10.12 -2.47
N LEU A 33 -9.79 -9.40 -1.37
CA LEU A 33 -9.56 -9.97 -0.04
C LEU A 33 -10.85 -10.20 0.75
N ASN A 34 -12.00 -9.77 0.24
CA ASN A 34 -13.29 -9.78 0.94
C ASN A 34 -13.23 -9.04 2.30
N ILE A 35 -12.54 -7.91 2.34
CA ILE A 35 -12.40 -7.06 3.54
C ILE A 35 -12.92 -5.65 3.29
N ASP A 36 -13.19 -4.93 4.37
CA ASP A 36 -13.57 -3.53 4.29
C ASP A 36 -12.37 -2.64 3.90
N PHE A 37 -12.66 -1.50 3.26
CA PHE A 37 -11.65 -0.52 2.87
C PHE A 37 -10.83 -0.02 4.06
N ARG A 38 -11.44 0.19 5.23
CA ARG A 38 -10.72 0.58 6.46
C ARG A 38 -9.74 -0.50 6.90
N GLN A 39 -10.14 -1.77 6.80
CA GLN A 39 -9.28 -2.90 7.16
C GLN A 39 -8.11 -3.02 6.18
N ALA A 40 -8.37 -2.87 4.87
CA ALA A 40 -7.31 -2.84 3.86
C ALA A 40 -6.30 -1.72 4.15
N ASN A 41 -6.77 -0.52 4.47
CA ASN A 41 -5.88 0.61 4.79
C ASN A 41 -5.07 0.37 6.08
N ALA A 42 -5.69 -0.24 7.10
CA ALA A 42 -4.98 -0.62 8.33
C ALA A 42 -3.88 -1.67 8.04
N LEU A 43 -4.19 -2.70 7.24
CA LEU A 43 -3.22 -3.72 6.82
C LEU A 43 -2.05 -3.11 6.05
N ILE A 44 -2.30 -2.17 5.13
CA ILE A 44 -1.24 -1.43 4.42
C ILE A 44 -0.33 -0.69 5.41
N ASN A 45 -0.92 0.06 6.34
CA ASN A 45 -0.13 0.79 7.31
C ASN A 45 0.68 -0.15 8.21
N GLU A 46 0.12 -1.29 8.61
CA GLU A 46 0.87 -2.30 9.36
C GLU A 46 2.00 -2.93 8.54
N LEU A 47 1.78 -3.25 7.27
CA LEU A 47 2.82 -3.75 6.35
C LEU A 47 3.97 -2.74 6.21
N SER A 48 3.65 -1.45 6.12
CA SER A 48 4.66 -0.39 6.04
C SER A 48 5.40 -0.19 7.37
N ILE A 49 4.66 0.02 8.47
CA ILE A 49 5.24 0.41 9.76
C ILE A 49 5.84 -0.78 10.51
N LYS A 50 5.13 -1.92 10.59
CA LYS A 50 5.57 -3.08 11.38
C LYS A 50 6.55 -3.96 10.63
N TYR A 51 6.40 -4.07 9.32
CA TYR A 51 7.20 -4.98 8.49
C TYR A 51 8.20 -4.25 7.58
N GLY A 52 8.21 -2.92 7.58
CA GLY A 52 9.17 -2.12 6.81
C GLY A 52 8.99 -2.23 5.30
N ILE A 53 7.81 -2.61 4.83
CA ILE A 53 7.55 -2.83 3.41
C ILE A 53 7.22 -1.48 2.78
N PRO A 54 8.01 -0.98 1.83
CA PRO A 54 7.69 0.27 1.17
C PRO A 54 6.38 0.08 0.40
N ILE A 55 5.42 0.97 0.61
CA ILE A 55 4.15 0.99 -0.12
C ILE A 55 3.95 2.42 -0.64
N GLY A 56 3.87 2.54 -1.96
CA GLY A 56 3.53 3.77 -2.65
C GLY A 56 2.02 3.91 -2.78
N SER A 57 1.54 5.16 -2.76
CA SER A 57 0.13 5.46 -3.05
C SER A 57 0.03 6.65 -3.99
N ILE A 58 -0.74 6.50 -5.07
CA ILE A 58 -1.11 7.61 -5.95
C ILE A 58 -2.45 8.15 -5.47
N ARG A 59 -2.47 9.41 -5.02
CA ARG A 59 -3.69 10.09 -4.56
C ARG A 59 -4.33 10.98 -5.63
N TYR A 60 -3.52 11.56 -6.51
CA TYR A 60 -3.94 12.51 -7.53
C TYR A 60 -3.45 12.05 -8.90
N GLY A 61 -4.34 11.96 -9.89
CA GLY A 61 -4.04 11.52 -11.26
C GLY A 61 -5.11 10.60 -11.85
N GLU A 62 -4.84 10.05 -13.03
CA GLU A 62 -5.79 9.20 -13.78
C GLU A 62 -6.04 7.83 -13.14
N ARG A 63 -5.15 7.35 -12.25
CA ARG A 63 -5.25 6.02 -11.60
C ARG A 63 -4.91 6.08 -10.11
N PRO A 64 -5.84 6.52 -9.25
CA PRO A 64 -5.61 6.51 -7.80
C PRO A 64 -5.55 5.09 -7.26
N GLY A 65 -4.55 4.80 -6.41
CA GLY A 65 -4.35 3.46 -5.89
C GLY A 65 -3.06 3.24 -5.13
N VAL A 66 -2.74 1.99 -4.85
CA VAL A 66 -1.58 1.57 -4.05
C VAL A 66 -0.73 0.56 -4.83
N PHE A 67 0.57 0.58 -4.58
CA PHE A 67 1.55 -0.31 -5.19
C PHE A 67 2.77 -0.50 -4.29
N ILE A 68 3.53 -1.58 -4.53
CA ILE A 68 4.83 -1.80 -3.89
C ILE A 68 5.90 -1.27 -4.86
N PRO A 69 6.65 -0.21 -4.51
CA PRO A 69 7.74 0.30 -5.34
C PRO A 69 8.83 -0.77 -5.45
N LEU A 70 9.31 -0.99 -6.68
CA LEU A 70 10.36 -1.97 -6.97
C LEU A 70 11.75 -1.32 -6.99
N ASN A 71 11.81 -0.01 -7.24
CA ASN A 71 13.05 0.75 -7.28
C ASN A 71 13.13 1.77 -6.13
N ASN A 72 14.36 2.06 -5.69
CA ASN A 72 14.61 3.13 -4.73
C ASN A 72 14.22 4.50 -5.29
N ASP A 73 14.24 4.69 -6.61
CA ASP A 73 13.79 5.93 -7.26
C ASP A 73 12.27 6.16 -7.10
N GLU A 74 11.47 5.09 -7.06
CA GLU A 74 10.01 5.17 -6.85
C GLU A 74 9.62 5.47 -5.39
N LYS A 75 10.57 5.47 -4.44
CA LYS A 75 10.31 5.89 -3.04
C LYS A 75 10.08 7.40 -2.90
N THR A 76 10.30 8.17 -3.98
CA THR A 76 10.45 9.63 -3.92
C THR A 76 9.14 10.40 -4.18
N ASP A 77 8.02 9.76 -4.49
CA ASP A 77 6.75 10.49 -4.64
C ASP A 77 5.98 10.60 -3.30
N ARG A 78 6.45 11.57 -2.51
CA ARG A 78 5.65 12.42 -1.59
C ARG A 78 4.87 11.72 -0.48
N SER A 79 5.57 11.03 0.42
CA SER A 79 5.18 11.08 1.84
C SER A 79 5.55 12.45 2.42
N CYS A 80 4.88 13.52 1.99
CA CYS A 80 4.97 14.82 2.64
C CYS A 80 3.61 15.13 3.27
N THR A 81 3.49 14.78 4.54
CA THR A 81 2.62 15.46 5.48
C THR A 81 2.95 16.96 5.44
N THR A 82 2.02 17.78 4.97
CA THR A 82 1.91 19.14 5.51
C THR A 82 0.52 19.26 6.09
N LYS A 83 0.43 19.10 7.41
CA LYS A 83 -0.53 19.91 8.18
C LYS A 83 -0.29 21.35 7.72
N LYS A 84 -1.29 22.01 7.14
CA LYS A 84 -1.29 23.47 7.12
C LYS A 84 -1.58 23.92 8.56
N PRO A 85 -0.69 24.66 9.23
CA PRO A 85 -1.11 25.44 10.37
C PRO A 85 -1.97 26.59 9.84
N ASN A 86 -3.14 26.78 10.45
CA ASN A 86 -3.83 28.05 10.54
C ASN A 86 -4.23 28.22 12.00
#